data_AF-A0A401NLR7-F1
#
_entry.id   AF-A0A401NLR7-F1
#
_cell.length_a   1.000
_cell.length_b   1.000
_cell.length_c   1.000
_cell.angle_alpha   90.00
_cell.angle_beta   90.00
_cell.angle_gamma   90.00
#
_symmetry.space_group_name_H-M   'P 1'
#
loop_
_entity.id
_entity.type
_entity.pdbx_description
1 polymer ?
#
loop_
_entity_poly.entity_id
_entity_poly.type
_entity_poly.pdbx_seq_one_letter_code
_entity_poly.pdbx_strand_id
1 'polypeptide(L)'
;MAQDLNVIEEVIRMMLEIINSCLSTSLHHNPNLVYALLYKRDLFEQFRTHPSFQDVMQNLDMVISFFSLRLEQAGTDLSVERVLEVIKQGAVALPKDKLKKFPELKFKYVEEEQPEEFFVPYIWSLAYNSTAELYWNPQQVQLFTMDSG
;
A
#
# COMPACT_ATOMS: atom_id res chain seq x y z
N MET A 1 -17.62 5.12 16.35
CA MET A 1 -18.04 5.84 15.12
C MET A 1 -17.07 6.94 14.72
N ALA A 2 -16.91 8.04 15.47
CA ALA A 2 -15.95 9.09 15.10
C ALA A 2 -14.48 8.61 15.10
N GLN A 3 -14.12 7.75 16.06
CA GLN A 3 -12.79 7.14 16.14
C GLN A 3 -12.52 6.19 14.96
N ASP A 4 -13.50 5.36 14.58
CA ASP A 4 -13.37 4.44 13.43
C ASP A 4 -13.22 5.21 12.11
N LEU A 5 -13.94 6.32 11.95
CA LEU A 5 -13.81 7.21 10.80
C LEU A 5 -12.41 7.82 10.71
N ASN A 6 -11.85 8.29 11.82
CA ASN A 6 -10.48 8.82 11.85
C ASN A 6 -9.44 7.75 11.49
N VAL A 7 -9.59 6.52 12.00
CA VAL A 7 -8.69 5.41 11.65
C VAL A 7 -8.75 5.10 10.15
N ILE A 8 -9.96 5.05 9.57
CA ILE A 8 -10.13 4.84 8.13
C ILE A 8 -9.48 5.97 7.33
N GLU A 9 -9.64 7.22 7.78
CA GLU A 9 -9.04 8.39 7.15
C GLU A 9 -7.50 8.31 7.15
N GLU A 10 -6.89 7.92 8.26
CA GLU A 10 -5.44 7.70 8.37
C GLU A 10 -4.95 6.61 7.44
N VAL A 11 -5.68 5.49 7.35
CA VAL A 11 -5.36 4.38 6.43
C VAL A 11 -5.43 4.83 4.97
N ILE A 12 -6.48 5.58 4.58
CA ILE A 12 -6.60 6.13 3.22
C ILE A 12 -5.46 7.09 2.94
N ARG A 13 -5.14 8.00 3.88
CA ARG A 13 -4.04 8.95 3.73
C ARG A 13 -2.71 8.23 3.52
N MET A 14 -2.43 7.21 4.32
CA MET A 14 -1.23 6.39 4.20
C MET A 14 -1.14 5.72 2.82
N MET A 15 -2.24 5.15 2.32
CA MET A 15 -2.28 4.55 0.98
C MET A 15 -2.00 5.58 -0.13
N LEU A 16 -2.54 6.80 -0.02
CA LEU A 16 -2.27 7.89 -0.96
C LEU A 16 -0.81 8.38 -0.88
N GLU A 17 -0.21 8.39 0.30
CA GLU A 17 1.21 8.72 0.50
C GLU A 17 2.13 7.65 -0.09
N ILE A 18 1.78 6.36 0.03
CA ILE A 18 2.51 5.26 -0.62
C ILE A 18 2.47 5.41 -2.14
N ILE A 19 1.30 5.68 -2.72
CA ILE A 19 1.16 5.95 -4.16
C ILE A 19 2.05 7.13 -4.56
N ASN A 20 2.01 8.23 -3.80
CA ASN A 20 2.84 9.40 -4.03
C ASN A 20 4.35 9.09 -4.04
N SER A 21 4.80 8.24 -3.12
CA SER A 21 6.18 7.75 -3.08
C SER A 21 6.53 7.02 -4.38
N CYS A 22 5.70 6.07 -4.80
CA CYS A 22 5.88 5.34 -6.06
C CYS A 22 5.94 6.28 -7.27
N LEU A 23 5.08 7.30 -7.33
CA LEU A 23 5.04 8.29 -8.42
C LEU A 23 6.31 9.17 -8.46
N SER A 24 6.89 9.48 -7.31
CA SER A 24 8.04 10.38 -7.21
C SER A 24 9.37 9.65 -7.45
N THR A 25 9.55 8.45 -6.89
CA THR A 25 10.84 7.74 -6.89
C THR A 25 10.93 6.68 -7.98
N SER A 26 9.83 5.96 -8.24
CA SER A 26 9.87 4.66 -8.93
C SER A 26 8.88 4.56 -10.10
N LEU A 27 8.36 5.68 -10.61
CA LEU A 27 7.34 5.70 -11.65
C LEU A 27 7.68 4.85 -12.89
N HIS A 28 8.91 4.97 -13.37
CA HIS A 28 9.44 4.24 -14.52
C HIS A 28 9.44 2.71 -14.34
N HIS A 29 9.50 2.22 -13.09
CA HIS A 29 9.40 0.81 -12.77
C HIS A 29 7.95 0.34 -12.56
N ASN A 30 6.98 1.26 -12.48
CA ASN A 30 5.60 0.96 -12.12
C ASN A 30 4.57 1.46 -13.16
N PRO A 31 4.67 1.06 -14.45
CA PRO A 31 3.72 1.49 -15.47
C PRO A 31 2.29 1.00 -15.20
N ASN A 32 2.14 -0.17 -14.56
CA ASN A 32 0.83 -0.71 -14.20
C ASN A 32 0.11 0.13 -13.12
N LEU A 33 0.86 0.79 -12.23
CA LEU A 33 0.27 1.72 -11.27
C LEU A 33 -0.34 2.91 -12.00
N VAL A 34 0.38 3.50 -12.95
CA VAL A 34 -0.13 4.60 -13.77
C VAL A 34 -1.34 4.17 -14.59
N TYR A 35 -1.28 2.97 -15.19
CA TYR A 35 -2.41 2.39 -15.91
C TYR A 35 -3.66 2.28 -15.00
N ALA A 36 -3.49 1.74 -13.79
CA ALA A 36 -4.58 1.61 -12.83
C ALA A 36 -5.13 2.96 -12.37
N LEU A 37 -4.26 3.95 -12.13
CA LEU A 37 -4.66 5.33 -11.77
C LEU A 37 -5.48 5.98 -12.89
N LEU A 38 -5.10 5.79 -14.15
CA LEU A 38 -5.86 6.29 -15.29
C LEU A 38 -7.21 5.58 -15.45
N TYR A 39 -7.21 4.25 -15.33
CA TYR A 39 -8.42 3.43 -15.46
C TYR A 39 -9.43 3.67 -14.32
N LYS A 40 -8.97 3.97 -13.12
CA LYS A 40 -9.79 4.21 -11.93
C LYS A 40 -9.71 5.67 -11.44
N ARG A 41 -9.45 6.63 -12.33
CA ARG A 41 -9.32 8.04 -11.95
C ARG A 41 -10.53 8.58 -11.18
N ASP A 42 -11.72 8.09 -11.50
CA ASP A 42 -12.98 8.51 -10.89
C ASP A 42 -13.09 8.10 -9.40
N LEU A 43 -12.33 7.09 -8.97
CA LEU A 43 -12.26 6.70 -7.55
C LEU A 43 -11.69 7.83 -6.68
N PHE A 44 -10.82 8.66 -7.26
CA PHE A 44 -10.09 9.68 -6.52
C PHE A 44 -10.81 11.03 -6.45
N GLU A 45 -11.90 11.23 -7.18
CA GLU A 45 -12.57 12.54 -7.23
C GLU A 45 -13.13 12.95 -5.87
N GLN A 46 -13.68 11.99 -5.13
CA GLN A 46 -14.22 12.19 -3.79
C GLN A 46 -13.16 12.65 -2.77
N PHE A 47 -11.88 12.32 -3.01
CA PHE A 47 -10.79 12.71 -2.11
C PHE A 47 -10.32 14.15 -2.36
N ARG A 48 -10.58 14.73 -3.54
CA ARG A 48 -10.17 16.11 -3.88
C ARG A 48 -10.82 17.16 -2.99
N THR A 49 -12.06 16.91 -2.56
CA THR A 49 -12.80 17.85 -1.70
C THR A 49 -12.50 17.67 -0.22
N HIS A 50 -11.86 16.55 0.16
CA HIS A 50 -11.61 16.23 1.57
C HIS A 50 -10.33 16.93 2.08
N PRO A 51 -10.41 17.79 3.12
CA PRO A 51 -9.27 18.60 3.58
C PRO A 51 -7.99 17.80 3.86
N SER A 52 -8.12 16.61 4.45
CA SER A 52 -6.99 15.75 4.83
C SER A 52 -6.23 15.12 3.67
N PHE A 53 -6.82 15.11 2.47
CA PHE A 53 -6.24 14.49 1.28
C PHE A 53 -5.87 15.49 0.18
N GLN A 54 -6.28 16.76 0.30
CA GLN A 54 -6.08 17.76 -0.75
C GLN A 54 -4.62 17.86 -1.21
N ASP A 55 -3.68 17.76 -0.28
CA ASP A 55 -2.27 17.91 -0.59
C ASP A 55 -1.68 16.70 -1.29
N VAL A 56 -2.00 15.48 -0.85
CA VAL A 56 -1.58 14.22 -1.49
C VAL A 56 -2.24 14.02 -2.86
N MET A 57 -3.43 14.59 -3.08
CA MET A 57 -4.14 14.52 -4.36
C MET A 57 -3.48 15.32 -5.49
N GLN A 58 -2.75 16.40 -5.18
CA GLN A 58 -2.14 17.28 -6.21
C GLN A 58 -1.21 16.53 -7.17
N ASN A 59 -0.37 15.65 -6.65
CA ASN A 59 0.54 14.84 -7.47
C ASN A 59 -0.21 13.81 -8.32
N LEU A 60 -1.24 13.18 -7.76
CA LEU A 60 -2.07 12.21 -8.48
C LEU A 60 -2.78 12.91 -9.66
N ASP A 61 -3.39 14.06 -9.42
CA ASP A 61 -4.07 14.84 -10.45
C ASP A 61 -3.09 15.30 -11.54
N MET A 62 -1.88 15.72 -11.17
CA MET A 62 -0.84 16.09 -12.14
C MET A 62 -0.45 14.90 -13.02
N VAL A 63 -0.19 13.74 -12.42
CA VAL A 63 0.19 12.51 -13.15
C VAL A 63 -0.96 12.06 -14.05
N ILE A 64 -2.18 11.96 -13.53
CA ILE A 64 -3.37 11.56 -14.30
C ILE A 64 -3.59 12.51 -15.48
N SER A 65 -3.53 13.82 -15.26
CA SER A 65 -3.74 14.82 -16.31
C SER A 65 -2.65 14.72 -17.39
N PHE A 66 -1.40 14.58 -16.97
CA PHE A 66 -0.26 14.47 -17.88
C PHE A 66 -0.34 13.24 -18.79
N PHE A 67 -0.67 12.08 -18.22
CA PHE A 67 -0.79 10.85 -19.00
C PHE A 67 -2.09 10.77 -19.80
N SER A 68 -3.19 11.37 -19.31
CA SER A 68 -4.44 11.47 -20.07
C SER A 68 -4.22 12.24 -21.37
N LEU A 69 -3.57 13.41 -21.30
CA LEU A 69 -3.25 14.21 -22.48
C LEU A 69 -2.36 13.45 -23.48
N ARG A 70 -1.42 12.65 -22.99
CA ARG A 70 -0.56 11.84 -23.87
C ARG A 70 -1.28 10.68 -24.53
N LEU A 71 -2.23 10.06 -23.83
CA LEU A 71 -3.07 9.02 -24.43
C LEU A 71 -4.00 9.61 -25.49
N GLU A 72 -4.58 10.79 -25.23
CA GLU A 72 -5.37 11.51 -26.24
C GLU A 72 -4.54 11.82 -27.49
N GLN A 73 -3.28 12.23 -27.34
CA GLN A 73 -2.36 12.46 -28.46
C GLN A 73 -1.95 11.18 -29.20
N ALA A 74 -2.01 10.02 -28.53
CA ALA A 74 -1.64 8.74 -29.12
C ALA A 74 -2.74 8.14 -30.00
N GLY A 75 -3.96 8.66 -29.92
CA GLY A 75 -5.12 8.27 -30.74
C GLY A 75 -6.26 7.64 -29.93
N THR A 76 -7.34 7.28 -30.64
CA THR A 76 -8.48 6.55 -30.07
C THR A 76 -8.28 5.04 -30.18
N ASP A 77 -9.00 4.27 -29.36
CA ASP A 77 -9.03 2.79 -29.39
C ASP A 77 -7.64 2.12 -29.26
N LEU A 78 -6.85 2.62 -28.32
CA LEU A 78 -5.52 2.08 -28.02
C LEU A 78 -5.62 0.68 -27.39
N SER A 79 -4.79 -0.25 -27.87
CA SER A 79 -4.58 -1.54 -27.19
C SER A 79 -3.88 -1.33 -25.84
N VAL A 80 -4.02 -2.30 -24.92
CA VAL A 80 -3.37 -2.24 -23.61
C VAL A 80 -1.85 -2.14 -23.74
N GLU A 81 -1.26 -2.86 -24.69
CA GLU A 81 0.18 -2.82 -24.99
C GLU A 81 0.61 -1.42 -25.40
N ARG A 82 -0.19 -0.76 -26.25
CA ARG A 82 0.08 0.59 -26.71
C ARG A 82 -0.05 1.60 -25.58
N VAL A 83 -1.07 1.48 -24.74
CA VAL A 83 -1.24 2.33 -23.55
C VAL A 83 -0.02 2.20 -22.63
N LEU A 84 0.41 0.98 -22.32
CA LEU A 84 1.58 0.74 -21.47
C LEU A 84 2.88 1.28 -22.09
N GLU A 85 3.02 1.22 -23.41
CA GLU A 85 4.14 1.83 -24.12
C GLU A 85 4.16 3.35 -23.97
N VAL A 86 3.02 4.02 -24.18
CA VAL A 86 2.87 5.47 -23.97
C VAL A 86 3.19 5.85 -22.53
N ILE A 87 2.74 5.05 -21.55
CA ILE A 87 3.05 5.26 -20.13
C ILE A 87 4.56 5.16 -19.88
N LYS A 88 5.22 4.11 -20.39
CA LYS A 88 6.67 3.91 -20.22
C LYS A 88 7.49 5.06 -20.81
N GLN A 89 7.17 5.46 -22.04
CA GLN A 89 7.79 6.63 -22.67
C GLN A 89 7.51 7.89 -21.87
N GLY A 90 6.28 8.02 -21.37
CA GLY A 90 5.85 9.21 -20.68
C GLY A 90 6.47 9.39 -19.30
N ALA A 91 6.77 8.30 -18.59
CA ALA A 91 7.39 8.30 -17.27
C ALA A 91 8.79 8.94 -17.27
N VAL A 92 9.51 8.89 -18.39
CA VAL A 92 10.82 9.55 -18.56
C VAL A 92 10.66 11.07 -18.68
N ALA A 93 9.60 11.52 -19.36
CA ALA A 93 9.38 12.93 -19.66
C ALA A 93 8.45 13.64 -18.65
N LEU A 94 7.96 12.95 -17.61
CA LEU A 94 7.20 13.58 -16.54
C LEU A 94 8.10 14.58 -15.80
N PRO A 95 7.67 15.84 -15.61
CA PRO A 95 8.43 16.84 -14.86
C PRO A 95 8.35 16.53 -13.36
N LYS A 96 9.20 15.60 -12.88
CA LYS A 96 9.22 15.13 -11.49
C LYS A 96 9.54 16.25 -10.50
N ASP A 97 10.20 17.31 -10.93
CA ASP A 97 10.48 18.53 -10.16
C ASP A 97 9.21 19.26 -9.71
N LYS A 98 8.11 19.10 -10.46
CA LYS A 98 6.81 19.68 -10.12
C LYS A 98 6.01 18.84 -9.12
N LEU A 99 6.41 17.60 -8.87
CA LEU A 99 5.76 16.76 -7.86
C LEU A 99 6.13 17.28 -6.47
N LYS A 100 5.10 17.48 -5.64
CA LYS A 100 5.26 17.81 -4.23
C LYS A 100 6.04 16.69 -3.55
N LYS A 101 7.08 17.06 -2.82
CA LYS A 101 7.86 16.13 -2.00
C LYS A 101 7.13 15.90 -0.68
N PHE A 102 6.89 14.63 -0.38
CA PHE A 102 6.40 14.19 0.93
C PHE A 102 7.55 13.69 1.78
N PRO A 103 7.44 13.75 3.11
CA PRO A 103 8.38 13.08 3.99
C PRO A 103 8.51 11.60 3.60
N GLU A 104 9.72 11.08 3.72
CA GLU A 104 9.94 9.65 3.48
C GLU A 104 9.16 8.84 4.52
N LEU A 105 8.29 7.95 4.04
CA LEU A 105 7.54 7.03 4.89
C LEU A 105 8.53 6.07 5.56
N LYS A 106 8.73 6.25 6.86
CA LYS A 106 9.57 5.37 7.68
C LYS A 106 8.67 4.42 8.44
N PHE A 107 8.60 3.18 7.97
CA PHE A 107 7.95 2.11 8.70
C PHE A 107 8.96 1.53 9.68
N LYS A 108 8.74 1.76 10.97
CA LYS A 108 9.47 1.03 12.00
C LYS A 108 8.70 -0.27 12.24
N TYR A 109 9.40 -1.38 12.23
CA TYR A 109 8.83 -2.61 12.79
C TYR A 109 8.50 -2.33 14.25
N VAL A 110 7.22 -2.42 14.59
CA VAL A 110 6.80 -2.43 15.99
C VAL A 110 7.21 -3.80 16.50
N GLU A 111 8.23 -3.83 17.35
CA GLU A 111 8.50 -5.01 18.15
C GLU A 111 7.33 -5.12 19.13
N GLU A 112 6.62 -6.26 19.11
CA GLU A 112 5.64 -6.57 20.15
C GLU A 112 6.35 -6.49 21.50
N GLU A 113 5.70 -5.94 22.53
CA GLU A 113 6.33 -5.79 23.85
C GLU A 113 6.58 -7.16 24.51
N GLN A 114 5.72 -8.15 24.22
CA GLN A 114 5.76 -9.50 24.77
C GLN A 114 5.64 -10.55 23.66
N PRO A 115 6.62 -10.63 22.75
CA PRO A 115 6.59 -11.55 21.62
C PRO A 115 6.48 -13.02 22.08
N GLU A 116 6.98 -13.33 23.28
CA GLU A 116 6.89 -14.64 23.91
C GLU A 116 5.46 -15.15 24.08
N GLU A 117 4.46 -14.28 24.28
CA GLU A 117 3.07 -14.69 24.43
C GLU A 117 2.52 -15.37 23.18
N PHE A 118 3.02 -15.00 22.01
CA PHE A 118 2.69 -15.67 20.75
C PHE A 118 3.70 -16.77 20.40
N PHE A 119 5.00 -16.43 20.40
CA PHE A 119 6.02 -17.33 19.86
C PHE A 119 6.26 -18.56 20.74
N VAL A 120 6.19 -18.44 22.07
CA VAL A 120 6.44 -19.58 22.97
C VAL A 120 5.34 -20.64 22.80
N PRO A 121 4.03 -20.31 22.89
CA PRO A 121 2.96 -21.26 22.57
C PRO A 121 3.09 -21.87 21.18
N TYR A 122 3.36 -21.05 20.17
CA TYR A 122 3.43 -21.49 18.79
C TYR A 122 4.58 -22.49 18.55
N ILE A 123 5.80 -22.16 18.99
CA ILE A 123 6.97 -23.04 18.84
C ILE A 123 6.74 -24.36 19.58
N TRP A 124 6.18 -24.32 20.80
CA TRP A 124 5.89 -25.54 21.53
C TRP A 124 4.80 -26.38 20.87
N SER A 125 3.79 -25.76 20.25
CA SER A 125 2.80 -26.48 19.46
C SER A 125 3.45 -27.21 18.27
N LEU A 126 4.41 -26.57 17.60
CA LEU A 126 5.17 -27.19 16.51
C LEU A 126 6.04 -28.34 17.03
N ALA A 127 6.75 -28.14 18.13
CA ALA A 127 7.59 -29.16 18.74
C ALA A 127 6.76 -30.39 19.14
N TYR A 128 5.66 -30.20 19.87
CA TYR A 128 4.75 -31.26 20.29
C TYR A 128 4.19 -32.03 19.09
N ASN A 129 3.71 -31.32 18.06
CA ASN A 129 3.11 -31.95 16.88
C ASN A 129 4.14 -32.64 15.96
N SER A 130 5.37 -32.11 15.88
CA SER A 130 6.39 -32.60 14.95
C SER A 130 7.30 -33.68 15.54
N THR A 131 7.28 -33.86 16.87
CA THR A 131 8.12 -34.86 17.55
C THR A 131 7.28 -35.97 18.18
N ALA A 132 6.53 -36.69 17.34
CA ALA A 132 5.68 -37.81 17.77
C ALA A 132 6.47 -38.98 18.42
N GLU A 133 7.78 -39.06 18.17
CA GLU A 133 8.67 -40.08 18.75
C GLU A 133 9.15 -39.71 20.17
N LEU A 134 8.95 -38.47 20.61
CA LEU A 134 9.26 -38.01 21.97
C LEU A 134 7.98 -38.03 22.81
N TYR A 135 8.06 -38.62 24.01
CA TYR A 135 6.95 -38.61 24.95
C TYR A 135 6.85 -37.24 25.63
N TRP A 136 5.82 -36.48 25.27
CA TRP A 136 5.43 -35.23 25.94
C TRP A 136 4.24 -35.49 26.86
N ASN A 137 4.33 -35.11 28.13
CA ASN A 137 3.19 -35.20 29.06
C ASN A 137 2.26 -33.98 28.87
N PRO A 138 1.07 -34.13 28.27
CA PRO A 138 0.21 -32.98 27.95
C PRO A 138 -0.30 -32.23 29.18
N GLN A 139 -0.33 -32.89 30.35
CA GLN A 139 -0.76 -32.26 31.61
C GLN A 139 0.31 -31.36 32.23
N GLN A 140 1.56 -31.50 31.79
CA GLN A 140 2.70 -30.71 32.28
C GLN A 140 3.21 -29.72 31.24
N VAL A 141 2.72 -29.80 30.00
CA VAL A 141 3.02 -28.82 28.95
C VAL A 141 1.87 -27.83 28.89
N GLN A 142 2.01 -26.70 29.58
CA GLN A 142 1.05 -25.60 29.50
C GLN A 142 1.33 -24.79 28.23
N LEU A 143 0.69 -25.18 27.12
CA LEU A 143 0.86 -24.54 25.81
C LEU A 143 0.07 -23.24 25.66
N PHE A 144 -1.01 -23.07 26.43
CA PHE A 144 -1.94 -21.94 26.31
C PHE A 144 -2.23 -21.37 27.69
N THR A 145 -2.25 -20.04 27.81
CA THR A 145 -2.82 -19.37 28.98
C THR A 145 -4.32 -19.67 29.04
N MET A 146 -4.85 -19.92 30.24
CA MET A 146 -6.29 -20.10 30.44
C MET A 146 -7.00 -18.74 30.47
N ASP A 147 -7.02 -18.02 29.36
CA ASP A 147 -7.87 -16.84 29.22
C ASP A 147 -8.86 -17.07 28.07
N SER A 148 -10.02 -17.61 28.44
CA SER A 148 -11.26 -17.56 27.67
C SER A 148 -12.42 -17.61 28.67
N GLY A 149 -12.60 -16.49 29.38
CA GLY A 149 -13.73 -16.17 30.24
C GLY A 149 -13.98 -14.68 30.18
#